data_AF-A0A3D5DMP2-F1
#
_entry.id   AF-A0A3D5DMP2-F1
#
_cell.length_a   1.000
_cell.length_b   1.000
_cell.length_c   1.000
_cell.angle_alpha   90.00
_cell.angle_beta   90.00
_cell.angle_gamma   90.00
#
_symmetry.space_group_name_H-M   'P 1'
#
loop_
_entity.id
_entity.type
_entity.pdbx_description
1 polymer ?
#
loop_
_entity_poly.entity_id
_entity_poly.type
_entity_poly.pdbx_seq_one_letter_code
_entity_poly.pdbx_strand_id
1 'polypeptide(L)'
;IPTNVISITDGQIFLETDLFNSGVRPAINVGRSVSRVGGDAQIKAMKKVAGGLKLALSQYRDLEAFAAFASDLDAVSRAQLDRGARLVELLKQPQYSPLPVERQVVSVWAGTSGYLDDVPVDDVRRFEDEFLDAIGRQRAGVYDAIRETGELSEDTASALKDAIEEFRRGFEVSGGEMLVKEEPAEPIEEERVGHEKVTKYVQPPAPQG
;
A
#
# COMPACT_ATOMS: atom_id res chain seq x y z
N ILE A 1 2.00 -36.13 20.51
CA ILE A 1 0.95 -35.90 19.50
C ILE A 1 1.30 -34.76 18.54
N PRO A 2 1.55 -33.50 18.97
CA PRO A 2 1.82 -32.39 18.04
C PRO A 2 3.02 -32.61 17.12
N THR A 3 4.13 -33.10 17.66
CA THR A 3 5.34 -33.44 16.88
C THR A 3 5.04 -34.44 15.75
N ASN A 4 4.22 -35.45 16.02
CA ASN A 4 3.85 -36.45 15.02
C ASN A 4 2.99 -35.84 13.91
N VAL A 5 2.01 -34.99 14.27
CA VAL A 5 1.18 -34.30 13.28
C VAL A 5 2.01 -33.38 12.41
N ILE A 6 2.95 -32.62 13.00
CA ILE A 6 3.89 -31.76 12.27
C ILE A 6 4.70 -32.58 11.26
N SER A 7 5.19 -33.77 11.63
CA SER A 7 5.92 -34.63 10.68
C SER A 7 5.06 -35.13 9.52
N ILE A 8 3.77 -35.38 9.75
CA ILE A 8 2.86 -35.98 8.75
C ILE A 8 2.33 -34.92 7.76
N THR A 9 1.96 -33.73 8.25
CA THR A 9 1.32 -32.69 7.40
C THR A 9 2.30 -31.94 6.51
N ASP A 10 1.86 -31.53 5.32
CA ASP A 10 2.66 -30.77 4.34
C ASP A 10 2.79 -29.27 4.65
N GLY A 11 2.32 -28.83 5.81
CA GLY A 11 2.37 -27.45 6.23
C GLY A 11 1.65 -27.25 7.55
N GLN A 12 1.95 -26.14 8.20
CA GLN A 12 1.39 -25.79 9.50
C GLN A 12 1.01 -24.31 9.50
N ILE A 13 -0.18 -24.04 10.00
CA ILE A 13 -0.63 -22.69 10.36
C ILE A 13 -0.60 -22.64 11.88
N PHE A 14 0.38 -21.93 12.44
CA PHE A 14 0.48 -21.70 13.88
C PHE A 14 -0.32 -20.45 14.24
N LEU A 15 -1.28 -20.61 15.14
CA LEU A 15 -2.05 -19.51 15.72
C LEU A 15 -1.53 -19.22 17.14
N GLU A 16 -1.27 -17.95 17.44
CA GLU A 16 -0.72 -17.54 18.74
C GLU A 16 -1.66 -16.59 19.48
N THR A 17 -1.85 -16.85 20.77
CA THR A 17 -2.74 -16.06 21.63
C THR A 17 -2.27 -14.62 21.78
N ASP A 18 -0.96 -14.38 21.82
CA ASP A 18 -0.40 -13.04 21.99
C ASP A 18 -0.71 -12.14 20.78
N LEU A 19 -0.60 -12.68 19.56
CA LEU A 19 -1.00 -11.99 18.32
C LEU A 19 -2.51 -11.70 18.30
N PHE A 20 -3.33 -12.65 18.77
CA PHE A 20 -4.77 -12.45 18.84
C PHE A 20 -5.15 -11.32 19.81
N ASN A 21 -4.46 -11.24 20.94
CA ASN A 21 -4.66 -10.25 21.99
C ASN A 21 -4.13 -8.87 21.59
N SER A 22 -3.07 -8.79 20.78
CA SER A 22 -2.56 -7.53 20.21
C SER A 22 -3.36 -7.03 19.00
N GLY A 23 -4.42 -7.74 18.61
CA GLY A 23 -5.34 -7.33 17.54
C GLY A 23 -4.95 -7.81 16.14
N VAL A 24 -3.94 -8.67 15.99
CA VAL A 24 -3.62 -9.32 14.72
C VAL A 24 -4.56 -10.51 14.52
N ARG A 25 -5.48 -10.37 13.56
CA ARG A 25 -6.52 -11.37 13.27
C ARG A 25 -6.64 -11.52 11.75
N PRO A 26 -6.44 -12.73 11.18
CA PRO A 26 -6.15 -14.00 11.84
C PRO A 26 -4.74 -14.04 12.49
N ALA A 27 -4.63 -14.66 13.66
CA ALA A 27 -3.45 -14.62 14.53
C ALA A 27 -2.31 -15.56 14.08
N ILE A 28 -1.97 -15.52 12.80
CA ILE A 28 -0.99 -16.43 12.18
C ILE A 28 0.44 -15.99 12.53
N ASN A 29 1.22 -16.89 13.12
CA ASN A 29 2.66 -16.67 13.27
C ASN A 29 3.36 -17.00 11.95
N VAL A 30 3.74 -15.97 11.19
CA VAL A 30 4.37 -16.10 9.86
C VAL A 30 5.75 -16.76 9.92
N GLY A 31 6.51 -16.57 11.00
CA GLY A 31 7.84 -17.15 11.17
C GLY A 31 7.81 -18.66 11.43
N ARG A 32 6.83 -19.13 12.20
CA ARG A 32 6.64 -20.55 12.55
C ARG A 32 5.78 -21.30 11.54
N SER A 33 4.88 -20.60 10.84
CA SER A 33 3.99 -21.21 9.85
C SER A 33 4.74 -21.51 8.55
N VAL A 34 4.49 -22.68 7.99
CA VAL A 34 5.21 -23.21 6.82
C VAL A 34 4.23 -23.89 5.88
N SER A 35 4.48 -23.77 4.58
CA SER A 35 3.90 -24.62 3.55
C SER A 35 5.05 -25.32 2.83
N ARG A 36 5.04 -26.65 2.79
CA ARG A 36 6.04 -27.46 2.05
C ARG A 36 5.79 -27.42 0.53
N VAL A 37 4.55 -27.18 0.11
CA VAL A 37 4.18 -27.00 -1.31
C VAL A 37 4.61 -25.62 -1.82
N GLY A 38 4.63 -24.62 -0.93
CA GLY A 38 5.12 -23.27 -1.25
C GLY A 38 4.30 -22.58 -2.34
N GLY A 39 4.99 -21.86 -3.24
CA GLY A 39 4.37 -21.07 -4.29
C GLY A 39 3.72 -21.88 -5.43
N ASP A 40 3.90 -23.19 -5.46
CA ASP A 40 3.31 -24.04 -6.50
C ASP A 40 1.80 -24.27 -6.28
N ALA A 41 1.31 -24.00 -5.07
CA ALA A 41 -0.12 -23.96 -4.75
C ALA A 41 -0.78 -22.61 -5.09
N GLN A 42 -0.03 -21.64 -5.64
CA GLN A 42 -0.52 -20.28 -5.92
C GLN A 42 -0.66 -20.03 -7.41
N ILE A 43 -1.64 -19.19 -7.78
CA ILE A 43 -1.67 -18.61 -9.14
C ILE A 43 -0.43 -17.75 -9.36
N LYS A 44 0.00 -17.62 -10.62
CA LYS A 44 1.23 -16.89 -10.99
C LYS A 44 1.21 -15.45 -10.49
N ALA A 45 0.05 -14.78 -10.56
CA ALA A 45 -0.13 -13.42 -10.04
C ALA A 45 0.21 -13.33 -8.54
N MET A 46 -0.34 -14.22 -7.72
CA MET A 46 -0.07 -14.27 -6.27
C MET A 46 1.39 -14.60 -5.97
N LYS A 47 1.97 -15.58 -6.68
CA LYS A 47 3.39 -15.94 -6.54
C LYS A 47 4.32 -14.76 -6.84
N LYS A 48 3.99 -13.95 -7.86
CA LYS A 48 4.74 -12.76 -8.27
C LYS A 48 4.72 -11.68 -7.19
N VAL A 49 3.57 -11.41 -6.58
CA VAL A 49 3.42 -10.31 -5.60
C VAL A 49 3.80 -10.73 -4.18
N ALA A 50 3.53 -11.96 -3.78
CA ALA A 50 3.77 -12.44 -2.42
C ALA A 50 5.19 -12.99 -2.18
N GLY A 51 6.02 -13.11 -3.22
CA GLY A 51 7.34 -13.75 -3.13
C GLY A 51 8.27 -13.14 -2.06
N GLY A 52 8.23 -11.81 -1.89
CA GLY A 52 9.00 -11.10 -0.86
C GLY A 52 8.30 -10.96 0.50
N LEU A 53 7.00 -11.24 0.57
CA LEU A 53 6.16 -10.91 1.72
C LEU A 53 6.58 -11.65 3.00
N LYS A 54 6.83 -12.97 2.89
CA LYS A 54 7.25 -13.78 4.04
C LYS A 54 8.59 -13.31 4.61
N LEU A 55 9.54 -12.97 3.74
CA LEU A 55 10.86 -12.49 4.15
C LEU A 55 10.74 -11.13 4.85
N ALA A 56 9.98 -10.20 4.27
CA ALA A 56 9.75 -8.88 4.85
C ALA A 56 9.11 -8.96 6.24
N LEU A 57 8.09 -9.81 6.42
CA LEU A 57 7.42 -10.00 7.72
C LEU A 57 8.31 -10.71 8.75
N SER A 58 9.19 -11.61 8.32
CA SER A 58 10.18 -12.22 9.21
C SER A 58 11.19 -11.18 9.70
N GLN A 59 11.76 -10.39 8.78
CA GLN A 59 12.70 -9.32 9.10
C GLN A 59 12.07 -8.25 10.00
N TYR A 60 10.80 -7.90 9.75
CA TYR A 60 10.04 -6.99 10.60
C TYR A 60 9.97 -7.48 12.04
N ARG A 61 9.67 -8.75 12.28
CA ARG A 61 9.60 -9.30 13.64
C ARG A 61 10.95 -9.31 14.35
N ASP A 62 12.01 -9.63 13.63
CA ASP A 62 13.37 -9.61 14.17
C ASP A 62 13.77 -8.16 14.55
N LEU A 63 13.42 -7.19 13.70
CA LEU A 63 13.65 -5.77 13.95
C LEU A 63 12.77 -5.20 15.05
N GLU A 64 11.50 -5.59 15.15
CA GLU A 64 10.57 -5.15 16.20
C GLU A 64 11.09 -5.54 17.59
N ALA A 65 11.59 -6.78 17.72
CA ALA A 65 12.21 -7.25 18.96
C ALA A 65 13.48 -6.45 19.30
N PHE A 66 14.28 -6.06 18.30
CA PHE A 66 15.50 -5.26 18.51
C PHE A 66 15.20 -3.79 18.82
N ALA A 67 14.22 -3.20 18.13
CA ALA A 67 13.79 -1.82 18.28
C ALA A 67 13.25 -1.53 19.70
N ALA A 68 12.70 -2.53 20.38
CA ALA A 68 12.28 -2.41 21.78
C ALA A 68 13.45 -2.10 22.75
N PHE A 69 14.70 -2.38 22.36
CA PHE A 69 15.89 -2.19 23.19
C PHE A 69 16.88 -1.15 22.62
N ALA A 70 16.72 -0.73 21.37
CA ALA A 70 17.61 0.21 20.70
C ALA A 70 17.04 1.64 20.70
N SER A 71 17.85 2.62 21.11
CA SER A 71 17.44 4.03 21.13
C SER A 71 17.48 4.70 19.76
N ASP A 72 18.34 4.22 18.87
CA ASP A 72 18.48 4.73 17.50
C ASP A 72 18.52 3.57 16.51
N LEU A 73 17.60 3.60 15.54
CA LEU A 73 17.65 2.78 14.34
C LEU A 73 18.13 3.63 13.17
N ASP A 74 19.01 3.06 12.34
CA ASP A 74 19.38 3.65 11.07
C ASP A 74 18.16 3.78 10.13
N ALA A 75 18.28 4.62 9.10
CA ALA A 75 17.17 4.93 8.20
C ALA A 75 16.62 3.69 7.46
N VAL A 76 17.48 2.71 7.15
CA VAL A 76 17.05 1.49 6.44
C VAL A 76 16.25 0.60 7.37
N SER A 77 16.74 0.37 8.59
CA SER A 77 16.03 -0.41 9.61
C SER A 77 14.69 0.24 9.99
N ARG A 78 14.63 1.57 10.07
CA ARG A 78 13.39 2.31 10.30
C ARG A 78 12.39 2.09 9.17
N ALA A 79 12.80 2.25 7.92
CA ALA A 79 11.94 2.04 6.76
C ALA A 79 11.40 0.59 6.69
N GLN A 80 12.24 -0.39 7.05
CA GLN A 80 11.82 -1.80 7.13
C GLN A 80 10.80 -2.03 8.25
N LEU A 81 11.00 -1.42 9.42
CA LEU A 81 10.06 -1.49 10.54
C LEU A 81 8.71 -0.86 10.16
N ASP A 82 8.75 0.32 9.55
CA ASP A 82 7.57 1.07 9.12
C ASP A 82 6.77 0.34 8.04
N ARG A 83 7.44 -0.23 7.04
CA ARG A 83 6.78 -1.06 6.01
C ARG A 83 6.21 -2.33 6.61
N GLY A 84 6.94 -2.98 7.51
CA GLY A 84 6.49 -4.19 8.18
C GLY A 84 5.22 -3.99 8.99
N ALA A 85 5.12 -2.88 9.73
CA ALA A 85 3.91 -2.52 10.47
C ALA A 85 2.68 -2.38 9.54
N ARG A 86 2.85 -1.75 8.38
CA ARG A 86 1.78 -1.60 7.37
C ARG A 86 1.40 -2.93 6.74
N LEU A 87 2.37 -3.79 6.46
CA LEU A 87 2.10 -5.15 5.96
C LEU A 87 1.34 -5.99 6.99
N VAL A 88 1.61 -5.81 8.30
CA VAL A 88 0.85 -6.48 9.35
C VAL A 88 -0.59 -5.97 9.40
N GLU A 89 -0.83 -4.67 9.30
CA GLU A 89 -2.19 -4.12 9.22
C GLU A 89 -2.95 -4.59 7.99
N LEU A 90 -2.30 -4.61 6.83
CA LEU A 90 -2.87 -5.07 5.55
C LEU A 90 -3.33 -6.54 5.61
N LEU A 91 -2.64 -7.37 6.39
CA LEU A 91 -3.00 -8.79 6.53
C LEU A 91 -4.08 -9.05 7.59
N LYS A 92 -4.57 -8.02 8.28
CA LYS A 92 -5.69 -8.17 9.20
C LYS A 92 -6.99 -8.27 8.42
N GLN A 93 -7.80 -9.26 8.77
CA GLN A 93 -9.05 -9.54 8.10
C GLN A 93 -10.15 -9.86 9.12
N PRO A 94 -11.33 -9.22 9.02
CA PRO A 94 -12.45 -9.53 9.90
C PRO A 94 -13.01 -10.92 9.61
N GLN A 95 -13.62 -11.52 10.63
CA GLN A 95 -14.26 -12.82 10.50
C GLN A 95 -15.41 -12.76 9.48
N TYR A 96 -15.57 -13.84 8.71
CA TYR A 96 -16.63 -13.99 7.70
C TYR A 96 -16.56 -13.00 6.52
N SER A 97 -15.42 -12.35 6.29
CA SER A 97 -15.23 -11.44 5.17
C SER A 97 -14.14 -11.93 4.21
N PRO A 98 -14.29 -13.09 3.55
CA PRO A 98 -13.28 -13.62 2.64
C PRO A 98 -13.06 -12.67 1.46
N LEU A 99 -11.79 -12.46 1.08
CA LEU A 99 -11.42 -11.70 -0.11
C LEU A 99 -11.22 -12.66 -1.30
N PRO A 100 -11.82 -12.40 -2.47
CA PRO A 100 -11.48 -13.08 -3.72
C PRO A 100 -10.00 -12.93 -4.07
N VAL A 101 -9.42 -13.92 -4.78
CA VAL A 101 -7.98 -13.97 -5.05
C VAL A 101 -7.49 -12.74 -5.84
N GLU A 102 -8.28 -12.24 -6.77
CA GLU A 102 -7.99 -11.03 -7.54
C GLU A 102 -7.88 -9.79 -6.66
N ARG A 103 -8.70 -9.67 -5.61
CA ARG A 103 -8.62 -8.58 -4.62
C ARG A 103 -7.41 -8.77 -3.71
N GLN A 104 -7.13 -10.00 -3.29
CA GLN A 104 -5.94 -10.32 -2.49
C GLN A 104 -4.63 -9.98 -3.25
N VAL A 105 -4.56 -10.30 -4.55
CA VAL A 105 -3.40 -9.98 -5.39
C VAL A 105 -3.16 -8.47 -5.42
N VAL A 106 -4.22 -7.68 -5.64
CA VAL A 106 -4.12 -6.21 -5.67
C VAL A 106 -3.70 -5.63 -4.32
N SER A 107 -4.30 -6.12 -3.22
CA SER A 107 -3.93 -5.71 -1.86
C SER A 107 -2.46 -5.98 -1.57
N VAL A 108 -2.00 -7.23 -1.75
CA VAL A 108 -0.60 -7.62 -1.50
C VAL A 108 0.36 -6.87 -2.41
N TRP A 109 -0.01 -6.63 -3.67
CA TRP A 109 0.78 -5.83 -4.59
C TRP A 109 0.98 -4.40 -4.07
N ALA A 110 -0.08 -3.74 -3.59
CA ALA A 110 0.02 -2.37 -3.08
C ALA A 110 0.99 -2.27 -1.89
N GLY A 111 0.92 -3.22 -0.95
CA GLY A 111 1.83 -3.27 0.20
C GLY A 111 3.26 -3.63 -0.17
N THR A 112 3.47 -4.62 -1.04
CA THR A 112 4.82 -5.11 -1.39
C THR A 112 5.56 -4.18 -2.35
N SER A 113 4.85 -3.40 -3.15
CA SER A 113 5.42 -2.36 -4.02
C SER A 113 5.71 -1.02 -3.32
N GLY A 114 5.37 -0.89 -2.02
CA GLY A 114 5.69 0.31 -1.22
C GLY A 114 4.71 1.47 -1.38
N TYR A 115 3.57 1.28 -2.05
CA TYR A 115 2.55 2.33 -2.21
C TYR A 115 1.83 2.69 -0.90
N LEU A 116 2.01 1.89 0.14
CA LEU A 116 1.46 2.12 1.48
C LEU A 116 2.48 2.78 2.42
N ASP A 117 3.74 2.97 2.03
CA ASP A 117 4.83 3.38 2.93
C ASP A 117 4.59 4.76 3.59
N ASP A 118 3.86 5.67 2.94
CA ASP A 118 3.47 6.98 3.45
C ASP A 118 2.08 7.01 4.11
N VAL A 119 1.29 5.94 3.96
CA VAL A 119 -0.02 5.81 4.60
C VAL A 119 0.18 5.62 6.11
N PRO A 120 -0.49 6.41 6.97
CA PRO A 120 -0.48 6.18 8.41
C PRO A 120 -0.99 4.78 8.74
N VAL A 121 -0.34 4.09 9.70
CA VAL A 121 -0.65 2.69 10.05
C VAL A 121 -2.14 2.50 10.37
N ASP A 122 -2.74 3.44 11.09
CA ASP A 122 -4.16 3.39 11.47
C ASP A 122 -5.14 3.50 10.28
N ASP A 123 -4.68 4.09 9.17
CA ASP A 123 -5.48 4.28 7.96
C ASP A 123 -5.27 3.17 6.91
N VAL A 124 -4.30 2.28 7.07
CA VAL A 124 -3.94 1.25 6.07
C VAL A 124 -5.14 0.40 5.66
N ARG A 125 -5.93 -0.07 6.63
CA ARG A 125 -7.10 -0.91 6.33
C ARG A 125 -8.19 -0.15 5.60
N ARG A 126 -8.43 1.10 5.99
CA ARG A 126 -9.41 1.96 5.33
C ARG A 126 -8.98 2.25 3.89
N PHE A 127 -7.68 2.54 3.70
CA PHE A 127 -7.08 2.71 2.39
C PHE A 127 -7.27 1.45 1.54
N GLU A 128 -6.98 0.25 2.07
CA GLU A 128 -7.17 -1.02 1.35
C GLU A 128 -8.62 -1.21 0.90
N ASP A 129 -9.57 -1.11 1.83
CA ASP A 129 -10.99 -1.32 1.54
C ASP A 129 -11.49 -0.33 0.47
N GLU A 130 -11.21 0.96 0.64
CA GLU A 130 -11.62 2.00 -0.30
C GLU A 130 -10.93 1.86 -1.66
N PHE A 131 -9.64 1.50 -1.69
CA PHE A 131 -8.88 1.31 -2.92
C PHE A 131 -9.42 0.10 -3.70
N LEU A 132 -9.65 -1.03 -3.04
CA LEU A 132 -10.21 -2.22 -3.69
C LEU A 132 -11.61 -1.94 -4.27
N ASP A 133 -12.44 -1.17 -3.55
CA ASP A 133 -13.75 -0.77 -4.05
C ASP A 133 -13.67 0.28 -5.17
N ALA A 134 -12.65 1.15 -5.17
CA ALA A 134 -12.40 2.07 -6.27
C ALA A 134 -11.99 1.32 -7.55
N ILE A 135 -11.09 0.34 -7.46
CA ILE A 135 -10.72 -0.53 -8.59
C ILE A 135 -11.94 -1.27 -9.13
N GLY A 136 -12.77 -1.85 -8.25
CA GLY A 136 -13.99 -2.55 -8.66
C GLY A 136 -14.99 -1.66 -9.42
N ARG A 137 -15.05 -0.36 -9.11
CA ARG A 137 -15.95 0.60 -9.77
C ARG A 137 -15.38 1.20 -11.05
N GLN A 138 -14.10 1.56 -11.04
CA GLN A 138 -13.49 2.37 -12.10
C GLN A 138 -12.67 1.53 -13.09
N ARG A 139 -12.12 0.40 -12.64
CA ARG A 139 -11.17 -0.42 -13.41
C ARG A 139 -11.40 -1.92 -13.19
N ALA A 140 -12.67 -2.36 -13.25
CA ALA A 140 -13.08 -3.74 -13.04
C ALA A 140 -12.31 -4.75 -13.91
N GLY A 141 -11.87 -4.34 -15.11
CA GLY A 141 -11.07 -5.18 -16.01
C GLY A 141 -9.75 -5.67 -15.42
N VAL A 142 -9.19 -4.99 -14.40
CA VAL A 142 -8.01 -5.48 -13.65
C VAL A 142 -8.34 -6.79 -12.92
N TYR A 143 -9.51 -6.85 -12.28
CA TYR A 143 -9.96 -8.04 -11.56
C TYR A 143 -10.29 -9.19 -12.50
N ASP A 144 -10.94 -8.89 -13.61
CA ASP A 144 -11.29 -9.91 -14.60
C ASP A 144 -10.03 -10.49 -15.26
N ALA A 145 -9.06 -9.65 -15.61
CA ALA A 145 -7.77 -10.11 -16.16
C ALA A 145 -7.04 -11.06 -15.20
N ILE A 146 -6.96 -10.73 -13.91
CA ILE A 146 -6.31 -11.59 -12.91
C ILE A 146 -7.11 -12.90 -12.73
N ARG A 147 -8.44 -12.83 -12.70
CA ARG A 147 -9.31 -14.01 -12.50
C ARG A 147 -9.22 -14.99 -13.68
N GLU A 148 -9.20 -14.48 -14.90
CA GLU A 148 -9.23 -15.29 -16.12
C GLU A 148 -7.85 -15.84 -16.49
N THR A 149 -6.80 -15.01 -16.38
CA THR A 149 -5.44 -15.41 -16.79
C THR A 149 -4.64 -16.05 -15.65
N GLY A 150 -5.00 -15.76 -14.39
CA GLY A 150 -4.19 -16.11 -13.21
C GLY A 150 -2.86 -15.37 -13.13
N GLU A 151 -2.65 -14.34 -13.96
CA GLU A 151 -1.40 -13.61 -14.14
C GLU A 151 -1.59 -12.10 -13.91
N LEU A 152 -0.53 -11.44 -13.45
CA LEU A 152 -0.44 -9.98 -13.41
C LEU A 152 0.50 -9.54 -14.53
N SER A 153 -0.07 -9.35 -15.72
CA SER A 153 0.64 -8.87 -16.91
C SER A 153 1.20 -7.46 -16.69
N GLU A 154 2.15 -7.05 -17.54
CA GLU A 154 2.73 -5.70 -17.47
C GLU A 154 1.67 -4.61 -17.70
N ASP A 155 0.77 -4.81 -18.66
CA ASP A 155 -0.35 -3.89 -18.93
C ASP A 155 -1.28 -3.76 -17.71
N THR A 156 -1.62 -4.89 -17.07
CA THR A 156 -2.47 -4.89 -15.87
C THR A 156 -1.77 -4.22 -14.69
N ALA A 157 -0.46 -4.46 -14.52
CA ALA A 157 0.35 -3.83 -13.49
C ALA A 157 0.48 -2.31 -13.71
N SER A 158 0.62 -1.85 -14.95
CA SER A 158 0.65 -0.42 -15.29
C SER A 158 -0.70 0.23 -15.00
N ALA A 159 -1.80 -0.40 -15.44
CA ALA A 159 -3.14 0.11 -15.17
C ALA A 159 -3.44 0.20 -13.66
N LEU A 160 -2.91 -0.74 -12.88
CA LEU A 160 -3.04 -0.75 -11.43
C LEU A 160 -2.15 0.31 -10.75
N LYS A 161 -0.95 0.55 -11.28
CA LYS A 161 -0.07 1.66 -10.87
C LYS A 161 -0.75 3.02 -11.06
N ASP A 162 -1.31 3.26 -12.24
CA ASP A 162 -1.99 4.53 -12.50
C ASP A 162 -3.18 4.71 -11.56
N ALA A 163 -3.91 3.63 -11.30
CA ALA A 163 -5.07 3.64 -10.42
C ALA A 163 -4.72 3.94 -8.95
N ILE A 164 -3.64 3.34 -8.42
CA ILE A 164 -3.23 3.59 -7.04
C ILE A 164 -2.65 5.00 -6.89
N GLU A 165 -1.92 5.51 -7.88
CA GLU A 165 -1.41 6.88 -7.86
C GLU A 165 -2.54 7.91 -7.92
N GLU A 166 -3.55 7.68 -8.76
CA GLU A 166 -4.76 8.49 -8.83
C GLU A 166 -5.55 8.44 -7.50
N PHE A 167 -5.75 7.24 -6.94
CA PHE A 167 -6.46 7.06 -5.68
C PHE A 167 -5.74 7.74 -4.51
N ARG A 168 -4.42 7.61 -4.42
CA ARG A 168 -3.60 8.22 -3.35
C ARG A 168 -3.70 9.74 -3.34
N ARG A 169 -3.84 10.39 -4.50
CA ARG A 169 -4.06 11.84 -4.58
C ARG A 169 -5.41 12.28 -4.03
N GLY A 170 -6.41 11.40 -4.02
CA GLY A 170 -7.75 11.67 -3.50
C GLY A 170 -8.00 11.17 -2.09
N PHE A 171 -7.07 10.43 -1.48
CA PHE A 171 -7.25 9.82 -0.16
C PHE A 171 -6.92 10.82 0.95
N GLU A 172 -7.90 11.07 1.82
CA GLU A 172 -7.75 11.89 3.02
C GLU A 172 -7.45 10.98 4.21
N VAL A 173 -6.35 11.22 4.92
CA VAL A 173 -5.99 10.49 6.15
C VAL A 173 -6.88 10.92 7.31
N SER A 174 -6.97 10.12 8.37
CA SER A 174 -7.85 10.40 9.52
C SER A 174 -7.55 11.74 10.22
N GLY A 175 -6.37 12.32 9.99
CA GLY A 175 -5.98 13.66 10.44
C GLY A 175 -6.58 14.84 9.64
N GLY A 176 -7.37 14.57 8.60
CA GLY A 176 -8.00 15.60 7.76
C GLY A 176 -7.07 16.18 6.69
N GLU A 177 -5.91 15.55 6.46
CA GLU A 177 -4.95 15.96 5.46
C GLU A 177 -5.00 15.02 4.24
N MET A 178 -4.70 15.54 3.06
CA MET A 178 -4.49 14.70 1.88
C MET A 178 -3.21 13.87 2.07
N LEU A 179 -3.28 12.58 1.74
CA LEU A 179 -2.14 11.67 1.81
C LEU A 179 -0.97 12.18 0.96
N VAL A 180 -1.27 12.55 -0.28
CA VAL A 180 -0.33 13.23 -1.17
C VAL A 180 -0.58 14.72 -1.05
N LYS A 181 0.29 15.40 -0.32
CA LYS A 181 0.39 16.87 -0.36
C LYS A 181 0.99 17.21 -1.72
N GLU A 182 0.29 17.99 -2.55
CA GLU A 182 0.76 18.39 -3.90
C GLU A 182 2.25 18.80 -3.84
N GLU A 183 3.04 18.42 -4.85
CA GLU A 183 4.40 18.93 -5.01
C GLU A 183 4.36 20.46 -4.87
N PRO A 184 5.29 21.09 -4.11
CA PRO A 184 5.32 22.52 -4.01
C PRO A 184 5.40 23.08 -5.43
N ALA A 185 4.35 23.79 -5.87
CA ALA A 185 4.29 24.40 -7.17
C ALA A 185 5.60 25.15 -7.41
N GLU A 186 6.34 24.77 -8.46
CA GLU A 186 7.56 25.48 -8.83
C GLU A 186 7.21 26.98 -8.90
N PRO A 187 7.92 27.85 -8.17
CA PRO A 187 7.62 29.28 -8.21
C PRO A 187 7.73 29.71 -9.67
N ILE A 188 6.63 30.26 -10.18
CA ILE A 188 6.59 30.83 -11.53
C ILE A 188 7.76 31.81 -11.64
N GLU A 189 8.67 31.58 -12.58
CA GLU A 189 9.79 32.50 -12.84
C GLU A 189 9.24 33.93 -13.04
N GLU A 190 9.85 34.91 -12.36
CA GLU A 190 9.39 36.32 -12.34
C GLU A 190 9.19 36.92 -13.74
N GLU A 191 9.81 36.36 -14.79
CA GLU A 191 9.63 36.78 -16.19
C GLU A 191 8.21 36.57 -16.76
N ARG A 192 7.38 35.72 -16.15
CA ARG A 192 5.98 35.54 -16.59
C ARG A 192 5.00 36.55 -15.99
N VAL A 193 5.43 37.40 -15.06
CA VAL A 193 4.58 38.49 -14.54
C VAL A 193 4.77 39.71 -15.43
N GLY A 194 3.96 39.80 -16.49
CA GLY A 194 3.93 40.97 -17.35
C GLY A 194 3.56 42.22 -16.54
N HIS A 195 4.55 43.09 -16.27
CA HIS A 195 4.30 44.41 -15.72
C HIS A 195 3.60 45.28 -16.77
N GLU A 196 2.27 45.32 -16.73
CA GLU A 196 1.49 46.22 -17.56
C GLU A 196 1.66 47.66 -17.03
N LYS A 197 2.53 48.45 -17.67
CA LYS A 197 2.66 49.88 -17.39
C LYS A 197 1.44 50.62 -17.93
N VAL A 198 0.56 51.05 -17.04
CA VAL A 198 -0.53 51.99 -17.37
C VAL A 198 0.06 53.34 -17.77
N THR A 199 0.12 53.63 -19.06
CA THR A 199 0.41 54.99 -19.56
C THR A 199 -0.86 55.82 -19.51
N LYS A 200 -0.84 56.89 -18.71
CA LYS A 200 -1.94 57.84 -18.57
C LYS A 200 -2.09 58.65 -19.87
N TYR A 201 -3.10 58.33 -20.68
CA TYR A 201 -3.46 59.12 -21.85
C TYR A 201 -4.05 60.46 -21.40
N VAL A 202 -3.39 61.57 -21.74
CA VAL A 202 -3.92 62.93 -21.51
C VAL A 202 -4.48 63.43 -22.84
N GLN A 203 -5.78 63.68 -22.86
CA GLN A 203 -6.50 64.18 -24.03
C GLN A 203 -6.02 65.62 -24.35
N PRO A 204 -5.61 65.93 -25.60
CA PRO A 204 -5.21 67.29 -25.96
C PRO A 204 -6.43 68.24 -25.91
N PRO A 205 -6.25 69.50 -25.50
CA PRO A 205 -7.36 70.45 -25.38
C PRO A 205 -7.97 70.80 -26.74
N ALA A 206 -9.29 70.95 -26.77
CA ALA A 206 -10.06 71.23 -27.97
C ALA A 206 -9.62 72.56 -28.62
N PRO A 207 -9.59 72.63 -29.97
CA PRO A 207 -9.25 73.85 -30.68
C PRO A 207 -10.30 74.94 -30.40
N GLN A 208 -9.84 76.10 -29.92
CA GLN A 208 -10.66 77.29 -29.82
C GLN A 208 -10.64 78.00 -31.17
N GLY A 209 -11.83 78.12 -31.79
CA GLY A 209 -12.20 79.15 -32.78
C GLY A 209 -11.32 79.30 -34.01
#